data_AF-T0ZZH5-F1
#
_entry.id   AF-T0ZZH5-F1
#
_cell.length_a   1.000
_cell.length_b   1.000
_cell.length_c   1.000
_cell.angle_alpha   90.00
_cell.angle_beta   90.00
_cell.angle_gamma   90.00
#
_symmetry.space_group_name_H-M   'P 1'
#
loop_
_entity.id
_entity.type
_entity.pdbx_description
1 polymer ?
#
loop_
_entity_poly.entity_id
_entity_poly.type
_entity_poly.pdbx_seq_one_letter_code
_entity_poly.pdbx_strand_id
1 'polypeptide(L)' 'TQYTSYAFGKRCREAGVMPSMGSVGDAYDNAMAESFFATLERELLNRQRFSSQAEARMAVFEWIEGWYNP' A
#
# COMPACT_ATOMS: atom_id res chain seq x y z
N THR A 1 13.09 -10.12 -7.29
CA THR A 1 12.14 -9.03 -7.00
C THR A 1 12.20 -8.75 -5.49
N GLN A 2 11.62 -7.66 -4.99
CA GLN A 2 11.71 -7.35 -3.54
C GLN A 2 11.03 -8.44 -2.68
N TYR A 3 9.82 -8.87 -3.08
CA TYR A 3 9.02 -9.85 -2.36
C TYR A 3 9.49 -11.31 -2.47
N THR A 4 10.37 -11.64 -3.45
CA THR A 4 11.00 -12.99 -3.53
C THR A 4 12.41 -13.03 -2.95
N SER A 5 12.87 -11.93 -2.34
CA SER A 5 14.23 -11.86 -1.79
C SER A 5 14.38 -12.72 -0.54
N TYR A 6 15.57 -13.29 -0.34
CA TYR A 6 15.91 -14.04 0.88
C TYR A 6 15.69 -13.22 2.15
N ALA A 7 16.09 -11.93 2.11
CA ALA A 7 15.94 -11.03 3.24
C ALA A 7 14.46 -10.86 3.65
N PHE A 8 13.55 -10.72 2.67
CA PHE A 8 12.13 -10.62 2.94
C PHE A 8 11.57 -11.93 3.52
N GLY A 9 11.88 -13.08 2.90
CA GLY A 9 11.43 -14.38 3.41
C GLY A 9 11.92 -14.71 4.83
N LYS A 10 13.18 -14.35 5.14
CA LYS A 10 13.74 -14.48 6.49
C LYS A 10 12.95 -13.65 7.50
N ARG A 11 12.63 -12.38 7.18
CA ARG A 11 11.82 -11.50 8.04
C ARG A 11 10.40 -12.03 8.26
N CYS A 12 9.74 -12.53 7.21
CA CYS A 12 8.43 -13.16 7.35
C CYS A 12 8.47 -14.34 8.32
N ARG A 13 9.47 -15.21 8.20
CA ARG A 13 9.66 -16.35 9.11
C ARG A 13 9.91 -15.91 10.55
N GLU A 14 10.77 -14.91 10.77
CA GLU A 14 11.03 -14.34 12.10
C GLU A 14 9.77 -13.74 12.74
N ALA A 15 8.87 -13.16 11.92
CA ALA A 15 7.61 -12.60 12.36
C ALA A 15 6.46 -13.63 12.47
N GLY A 16 6.69 -14.91 12.13
CA GLY A 16 5.65 -15.94 12.11
C GLY A 16 4.61 -15.76 10.99
N VAL A 17 4.94 -14.98 9.96
CA VAL A 17 4.06 -14.67 8.82
C VAL A 17 4.38 -15.61 7.67
N MET A 18 3.36 -16.26 7.12
CA MET A 18 3.48 -17.04 5.88
C MET A 18 3.34 -16.09 4.68
N PRO A 19 4.39 -15.90 3.85
CA PRO A 19 4.26 -15.07 2.66
C PRO A 19 3.38 -15.77 1.62
N SER A 20 2.46 -15.02 1.01
CA SER A 20 1.68 -15.43 -0.15
C SER A 20 1.92 -14.43 -1.28
N MET A 21 2.11 -14.93 -2.49
CA MET A 21 2.35 -14.12 -3.69
C MET A 21 1.15 -14.12 -4.65
N GLY A 22 0.02 -14.69 -4.19
CA GLY A 22 -1.14 -14.97 -5.02
C GLY A 22 -0.87 -16.01 -6.11
N SER A 23 -1.90 -16.35 -6.87
CA SER A 23 -1.76 -17.18 -8.07
C SER A 23 -1.55 -16.32 -9.32
N VAL A 24 -0.84 -16.86 -10.32
CA VAL A 24 -0.54 -16.10 -11.55
C VAL A 24 -1.84 -15.89 -12.34
N GLY A 25 -2.13 -14.62 -12.65
CA GLY A 25 -3.32 -14.24 -13.42
C GLY A 25 -4.60 -14.13 -12.58
N ASP A 26 -4.49 -14.19 -11.26
CA ASP A 26 -5.59 -13.97 -10.33
C ASP A 26 -5.55 -12.55 -9.76
N ALA A 27 -6.48 -11.70 -10.20
CA ALA A 27 -6.58 -10.32 -9.76
C ALA A 27 -7.25 -10.18 -8.38
N TYR A 28 -7.98 -11.21 -7.90
CA TYR A 28 -8.75 -11.11 -6.66
C TYR A 28 -7.85 -10.93 -5.44
N ASP A 29 -6.68 -11.60 -5.44
CA ASP A 29 -5.70 -11.52 -4.35
C ASP A 29 -5.19 -10.08 -4.12
N ASN A 30 -5.10 -9.26 -5.19
CA ASN A 30 -4.61 -7.89 -5.12
C ASN A 30 -5.72 -6.83 -5.20
N ALA A 31 -6.95 -7.21 -5.54
CA ALA A 31 -8.05 -6.28 -5.81
C ALA A 31 -8.31 -5.28 -4.67
N MET A 32 -8.19 -5.72 -3.41
CA MET A 32 -8.37 -4.83 -2.25
C MET A 32 -7.29 -3.73 -2.20
N ALA A 33 -6.02 -4.11 -2.40
CA ALA A 33 -4.92 -3.14 -2.41
C ALA A 33 -5.05 -2.18 -3.61
N GLU A 34 -5.40 -2.70 -4.80
CA GLU A 34 -5.62 -1.88 -5.99
C GLU A 34 -6.77 -0.88 -5.80
N SER A 35 -7.88 -1.33 -5.19
CA SER A 35 -9.02 -0.45 -4.90
C SER A 35 -8.65 0.66 -3.92
N PHE A 36 -7.85 0.34 -2.89
CA PHE A 36 -7.31 1.34 -1.96
C PHE A 36 -6.47 2.39 -2.70
N PHE A 37 -5.49 1.96 -3.50
CA PHE A 37 -4.60 2.89 -4.22
C PHE A 37 -5.34 3.72 -5.26
N ALA A 38 -6.27 3.13 -6.00
CA ALA A 38 -7.11 3.87 -6.95
C ALA A 38 -7.91 4.97 -6.25
N THR A 39 -8.41 4.70 -5.05
CA THR A 39 -9.18 5.67 -4.25
C THR A 39 -8.26 6.78 -3.72
N LEU A 40 -7.07 6.44 -3.20
CA LEU A 40 -6.06 7.40 -2.76
C LEU A 40 -5.63 8.33 -3.91
N GLU A 41 -5.36 7.77 -5.09
CA GLU A 41 -4.98 8.54 -6.26
C GLU A 41 -6.07 9.51 -6.69
N ARG A 42 -7.32 9.02 -6.80
CA ARG A 42 -8.47 9.81 -7.26
C ARG A 42 -8.82 10.96 -6.32
N GLU A 43 -8.76 10.71 -5.02
CA GLU A 43 -9.27 11.65 -4.02
C GLU A 43 -8.21 12.59 -3.47
N LEU A 44 -6.94 12.17 -3.42
CA LEU A 44 -5.84 12.97 -2.88
C LEU A 44 -4.79 13.33 -3.94
N LEU A 45 -4.10 12.32 -4.50
CA LEU A 45 -2.86 12.55 -5.25
C LEU A 45 -3.08 13.31 -6.57
N ASN A 46 -4.22 13.08 -7.23
CA ASN A 46 -4.57 13.77 -8.47
C ASN A 46 -5.13 15.19 -8.25
N ARG A 47 -5.46 15.55 -7.00
CA ARG A 47 -6.08 16.84 -6.66
C ARG A 47 -5.10 17.83 -6.03
N GLN A 48 -3.97 17.36 -5.50
CA GLN A 48 -3.00 18.20 -4.82
C GLN A 48 -1.60 18.08 -5.43
N ARG A 49 -0.82 19.15 -5.31
CA ARG A 49 0.62 19.13 -5.54
C ARG A 49 1.30 19.41 -4.21
N PHE A 50 2.32 18.62 -3.89
CA PHE A 50 3.06 18.74 -2.65
C PHE A 50 4.40 19.42 -2.93
N SER A 51 4.74 20.40 -2.10
CA SER A 51 6.02 21.10 -2.16
C SER A 51 7.17 20.28 -1.55
N SER A 52 6.84 19.31 -0.69
CA SER A 52 7.81 18.45 -0.01
C SER A 52 7.26 17.06 0.30
N GLN A 53 8.15 16.11 0.57
CA GLN A 53 7.74 14.78 1.03
C GLN A 53 7.08 14.81 2.41
N ALA A 54 7.45 15.77 3.28
CA ALA A 54 6.84 15.90 4.60
C ALA A 54 5.37 16.30 4.49
N GLU A 55 5.06 17.25 3.60
CA GLU A 55 3.69 17.65 3.28
C GLU A 55 2.87 16.47 2.73
N ALA A 56 3.42 15.73 1.77
CA ALA A 56 2.75 14.56 1.20
C ALA A 56 2.46 13.49 2.27
N ARG A 57 3.40 13.23 3.20
CA ARG A 57 3.19 12.27 4.29
C ARG A 57 2.06 12.68 5.22
N MET A 58 1.99 13.96 5.62
CA MET A 58 0.90 14.44 6.47
C MET A 58 -0.45 14.36 5.75
N ALA A 59 -0.51 14.78 4.48
CA ALA A 59 -1.74 14.72 3.70
C ALA A 59 -2.26 13.28 3.52
N VAL A 60 -1.37 12.32 3.29
CA VAL A 60 -1.75 10.89 3.23
C VAL A 60 -2.24 10.40 4.59
N PHE A 61 -1.57 10.77 5.69
CA PHE A 61 -2.01 10.39 7.04
C PHE A 61 -3.40 10.94 7.37
N GLU A 62 -3.63 12.25 7.14
CA GLU A 62 -4.93 12.89 7.36
C GLU A 62 -6.03 12.27 6.48
N TRP A 63 -5.71 11.95 5.24
CA TRP A 63 -6.65 11.28 4.35
C TRP A 63 -6.99 9.86 4.83
N ILE A 64 -6.01 9.10 5.32
CA ILE A 64 -6.25 7.74 5.84
C ILE A 64 -7.13 7.80 7.10
N GLU A 65 -6.70 8.55 8.11
CA GLU A 65 -7.33 8.54 9.45
C GLU A 65 -8.60 9.42 9.52
N GLY A 66 -8.70 10.44 8.68
CA GLY A 66 -9.81 11.41 8.71
C GLY A 66 -10.89 11.17 7.66
N TRP A 67 -10.60 10.43 6.58
CA TRP A 67 -11.52 10.25 5.46
C TRP A 67 -11.72 8.79 5.06
N TYR A 68 -10.64 8.03 4.86
CA TYR A 68 -10.72 6.64 4.38
C TYR A 68 -11.15 5.66 5.49
N ASN A 69 -10.67 5.87 6.72
CA ASN A 69 -10.94 5.03 7.88
C ASN A 69 -11.32 5.89 9.12
N PRO A 70 -12.49 6.56 9.10
CA PRO A 70 -12.96 7.41 10.20
C PRO A 70 -13.36 6.65 11.46
#